data_AF-A4X811-F1
#
_entry.id   AF-A4X811-F1
#
_cell.length_a   1.000
_cell.length_b   1.000
_cell.length_c   1.000
_cell.angle_alpha   90.00
_cell.angle_beta   90.00
_cell.angle_gamma   90.00
#
_symmetry.space_group_name_H-M   'P 1'
#
loop_
_entity.id
_entity.type
_entity.pdbx_description
1 polymer ?
#
loop_
_entity_poly.entity_id
_entity_poly.type
_entity_poly.pdbx_seq_one_letter_code
_entity_poly.pdbx_strand_id
1 'polypeptide(L)'
;MSHGDESFTASDYQVSRPAFDVTMRGFDKRQVERHLDQLDGELLRAVTDRNRAHARAEALTAQFAGLEAEVAELRERPARVDRAAFRDLGPMVEEILVLAERQADMIGDTAGQRAAELTAEAERTLADAQEHAARTMRDFEEELAARRTEQEQADEERRAAAQAELTEIRAAAEQLREAGEAAHERARQEAIQVDEQSAQRIEQARAEAEAFLSSARTQIQQEVQAARTRTQEELARWQSTVERELTDKRTAAEQELTEQRATAERELATQRTAAEQEIAALIAEAQEYAAKVRQRIDEQAASHQQQLAAVQQDIRDRREGLGRLQSELEAGQQQLAQVRQDGNAIDQELNKQQQRLGTTRRELAEELHRLEEARRAADYADQHAKEVRSRVKREAKRVADLAAAAVMAAATGGAATAEYPQVVARTVPAGGDAPAPEPAPGQSNASAGGQPPELPDEGASGVSGDDGHSGETSELPGAAPVHSDESTHPGETVPVAS
;
A
#
# COMPACT_ATOMS: atom_id res chain seq x y z
N MET A 1 -41.36 -88.74 113.09
CA MET A 1 -41.33 -88.22 111.70
C MET A 1 -39.92 -87.73 111.43
N SER A 2 -39.24 -88.26 110.42
CA SER A 2 -37.87 -87.83 110.06
C SER A 2 -37.88 -87.29 108.64
N HIS A 3 -37.98 -85.97 108.52
CA HIS A 3 -37.93 -85.22 107.27
C HIS A 3 -37.29 -83.86 107.58
N GLY A 4 -36.31 -83.42 106.79
CA GLY A 4 -35.67 -82.11 106.94
C GLY A 4 -34.14 -82.10 107.05
N ASP A 5 -33.46 -83.25 107.08
CA ASP A 5 -31.98 -83.30 107.03
C ASP A 5 -31.46 -83.26 105.58
N GLU A 6 -31.92 -82.27 104.81
CA GLU A 6 -31.20 -81.83 103.61
C GLU A 6 -30.07 -80.92 104.05
N SER A 7 -28.96 -81.56 104.44
CA SER A 7 -27.73 -80.90 104.86
C SER A 7 -27.08 -80.19 103.68
N PHE A 8 -27.49 -78.94 103.42
CA PHE A 8 -26.83 -78.01 102.52
C PHE A 8 -25.34 -77.87 102.90
N THR A 9 -24.49 -78.65 102.24
CA THR A 9 -23.05 -78.60 102.46
C THR A 9 -22.48 -77.36 101.78
N ALA A 10 -21.47 -76.73 102.38
CA ALA A 10 -20.85 -75.53 101.81
C ALA A 10 -20.02 -75.81 100.54
N SER A 11 -19.99 -77.05 100.04
CA SER A 11 -19.14 -77.48 98.93
C SER A 11 -19.73 -77.16 97.54
N ASP A 12 -21.05 -77.10 97.39
CA ASP A 12 -21.69 -76.92 96.07
C ASP A 12 -21.60 -75.47 95.55
N TYR A 13 -21.46 -74.50 96.45
CA TYR A 13 -21.38 -73.06 96.10
C TYR A 13 -20.14 -72.67 95.28
N GLN A 14 -19.09 -73.50 95.24
CA GLN A 14 -17.83 -73.15 94.56
C GLN A 14 -17.81 -73.50 93.06
N VAL A 15 -18.76 -74.28 92.54
CA VAL A 15 -18.61 -74.95 91.23
C VAL A 15 -19.28 -74.19 90.07
N SER A 16 -20.16 -73.22 90.32
CA SER A 16 -20.72 -72.35 89.26
C SER A 16 -21.13 -70.97 89.76
N ARG A 17 -20.32 -69.94 89.47
CA ARG A 17 -20.82 -68.56 89.43
C ARG A 17 -21.81 -68.45 88.26
N PRO A 18 -23.07 -68.03 88.47
CA PRO A 18 -24.03 -67.90 87.38
C PRO A 18 -23.58 -66.81 86.40
N ALA A 19 -23.38 -67.19 85.14
CA ALA A 19 -23.09 -66.24 84.07
C ALA A 19 -24.41 -65.61 83.59
N PHE A 20 -24.57 -64.30 83.81
CA PHE A 20 -25.71 -63.54 83.30
C PHE A 20 -25.49 -63.11 81.86
N ASP A 21 -26.51 -63.23 81.02
CA ASP A 21 -26.49 -62.73 79.64
C ASP A 21 -26.36 -61.20 79.59
N VAL A 22 -25.42 -60.70 78.80
CA VAL A 22 -25.16 -59.26 78.66
C VAL A 22 -25.96 -58.68 77.49
N THR A 23 -26.89 -57.79 77.80
CA THR A 23 -27.74 -57.11 76.80
C THR A 23 -27.34 -55.64 76.63
N MET A 24 -27.82 -54.99 75.56
CA MET A 24 -27.51 -53.57 75.23
C MET A 24 -27.98 -52.54 76.29
N ARG A 25 -28.76 -52.96 77.30
CA ARG A 25 -29.15 -52.12 78.43
C ARG A 25 -29.41 -53.01 79.65
N GLY A 26 -28.51 -52.96 80.64
CA GLY A 26 -28.57 -53.75 81.86
C GLY A 26 -27.81 -53.09 83.01
N PHE A 27 -27.66 -53.80 84.13
CA PHE A 27 -26.92 -53.33 85.30
C PHE A 27 -25.39 -53.35 85.07
N ASP A 28 -24.64 -52.48 85.76
CA ASP A 28 -23.17 -52.52 85.72
C ASP A 28 -22.69 -53.83 86.37
N LYS A 29 -22.02 -54.66 85.57
CA LYS A 29 -21.38 -55.91 85.99
C LYS A 29 -20.53 -55.73 87.26
N ARG A 30 -19.77 -54.63 87.40
CA ARG A 30 -18.91 -54.38 88.57
C ARG A 30 -19.71 -54.06 89.84
N GLN A 31 -20.91 -53.50 89.69
CA GLN A 31 -21.82 -53.26 90.81
C GLN A 31 -22.51 -54.57 91.24
N VAL A 32 -22.92 -55.40 90.27
CA VAL A 32 -23.50 -56.72 90.51
C VAL A 32 -22.49 -57.66 91.18
N GLU A 33 -21.26 -57.75 90.66
CA GLU A 33 -20.19 -58.59 91.23
C GLU A 33 -19.91 -58.22 92.70
N ARG A 34 -19.77 -56.92 93.01
CA ARG A 34 -19.54 -56.45 94.39
C ARG A 34 -20.72 -56.78 95.33
N HIS A 35 -21.95 -56.72 94.83
CA HIS A 35 -23.12 -57.04 95.66
C HIS A 35 -23.28 -58.54 95.88
N LEU A 36 -22.92 -59.38 94.89
CA LEU A 36 -22.84 -60.84 95.06
C LEU A 36 -21.74 -61.22 96.07
N ASP A 37 -20.55 -60.64 95.97
CA ASP A 37 -19.46 -60.86 96.93
C ASP A 37 -19.88 -60.47 98.38
N GLN A 38 -20.74 -59.45 98.53
CA GLN A 38 -21.34 -59.09 99.83
C GLN A 38 -22.35 -60.14 100.31
N LEU A 39 -23.28 -60.56 99.45
CA LEU A 39 -24.32 -61.55 99.78
C LEU A 39 -23.73 -62.92 100.13
N ASP A 40 -22.67 -63.35 99.44
CA ASP A 40 -21.91 -64.56 99.78
C ASP A 40 -21.30 -64.45 101.20
N GLY A 41 -20.77 -63.28 101.55
CA GLY A 41 -20.24 -62.99 102.89
C GLY A 41 -21.30 -62.96 103.99
N GLU A 42 -22.50 -62.49 103.69
CA GLU A 42 -23.66 -62.50 104.60
C GLU A 42 -24.23 -63.92 104.78
N LEU A 43 -24.32 -64.70 103.70
CA LEU A 43 -24.76 -66.10 103.71
C LEU A 43 -23.82 -66.98 104.55
N LEU A 44 -22.49 -66.83 104.37
CA LEU A 44 -21.51 -67.56 105.16
C LEU A 44 -21.64 -67.29 106.67
N ARG A 45 -21.88 -66.03 107.07
CA ARG A 45 -22.15 -65.67 108.47
C ARG A 45 -23.41 -66.37 108.99
N ALA A 46 -24.52 -66.26 108.26
CA ALA A 46 -25.79 -66.89 108.64
C ALA A 46 -25.67 -68.41 108.81
N VAL A 47 -24.90 -69.09 107.95
CA VAL A 47 -24.61 -70.54 108.08
C VAL A 47 -23.79 -70.82 109.34
N THR A 48 -22.76 -70.02 109.66
CA THR A 48 -21.97 -70.23 110.88
C THR A 48 -22.77 -70.02 112.16
N ASP A 49 -23.66 -69.02 112.21
CA ASP A 49 -24.49 -68.78 113.39
C ASP A 49 -25.64 -69.79 113.53
N ARG A 50 -26.22 -70.27 112.42
CA ARG A 50 -27.14 -71.44 112.42
C ARG A 50 -26.47 -72.66 113.05
N ASN A 51 -25.25 -72.98 112.62
CA ASN A 51 -24.52 -74.15 113.12
C ASN A 51 -24.17 -73.99 114.61
N ARG A 52 -23.80 -72.77 115.06
CA ARG A 52 -23.61 -72.43 116.48
C ARG A 52 -24.90 -72.56 117.30
N ALA A 53 -26.05 -72.19 116.73
CA ALA A 53 -27.34 -72.34 117.39
C ALA A 53 -27.73 -73.83 117.57
N HIS A 54 -27.48 -74.67 116.55
CA HIS A 54 -27.70 -76.12 116.63
C HIS A 54 -26.90 -76.77 117.76
N ALA A 55 -25.59 -76.51 117.83
CA ALA A 55 -24.72 -77.08 118.88
C ALA A 55 -25.16 -76.67 120.30
N ARG A 56 -25.77 -75.48 120.47
CA ARG A 56 -26.35 -75.05 121.75
C ARG A 56 -27.63 -75.83 122.10
N ALA A 57 -28.49 -76.11 121.11
CA ALA A 57 -29.70 -76.90 121.32
C ALA A 57 -29.38 -78.36 121.71
N GLU A 58 -28.36 -78.96 121.08
CA GLU A 58 -27.87 -80.30 121.42
C GLU A 58 -27.31 -80.34 122.85
N ALA A 59 -26.49 -79.34 123.24
CA ALA A 59 -25.94 -79.24 124.58
C ALA A 59 -27.02 -79.09 125.67
N LEU A 60 -28.06 -78.29 125.42
CA LEU A 60 -29.21 -78.17 126.33
C LEU A 60 -30.01 -79.47 126.42
N THR A 61 -30.22 -80.17 125.30
CA THR A 61 -30.92 -81.47 125.27
C THR A 61 -30.21 -82.51 126.14
N ALA A 62 -28.87 -82.53 126.13
CA ALA A 62 -28.09 -83.41 127.00
C ALA A 62 -28.22 -83.06 128.50
N GLN A 63 -28.37 -81.78 128.85
CA GLN A 63 -28.57 -81.35 130.25
C GLN A 63 -29.93 -81.78 130.81
N PHE A 64 -31.01 -81.69 130.01
CA PHE A 64 -32.34 -82.17 130.41
C PHE A 64 -32.34 -83.66 130.72
N ALA A 65 -31.70 -84.49 129.88
CA ALA A 65 -31.62 -85.94 130.11
C ALA A 65 -30.87 -86.31 131.41
N GLY A 66 -29.91 -85.48 131.86
CA GLY A 66 -29.25 -85.65 133.16
C GLY A 66 -30.17 -85.37 134.34
N LEU A 67 -30.91 -84.26 134.30
CA LEU A 67 -31.85 -83.86 135.36
C LEU A 67 -33.01 -84.86 135.52
N GLU A 68 -33.48 -85.47 134.43
CA GLU A 68 -34.50 -86.52 134.50
C GLU A 68 -34.01 -87.77 135.25
N ALA A 69 -32.73 -88.09 135.18
CA ALA A 69 -32.13 -89.22 135.91
C ALA A 69 -32.01 -88.94 137.43
N GLU A 70 -31.56 -87.74 137.82
CA GLU A 70 -31.50 -87.34 139.23
C GLU A 70 -32.88 -87.33 139.90
N VAL A 71 -33.91 -86.86 139.18
CA VAL A 71 -35.31 -86.88 139.64
C VAL A 71 -35.88 -88.29 139.72
N ALA A 72 -35.34 -89.27 138.99
CA ALA A 72 -35.67 -90.68 139.16
C ALA A 72 -35.03 -91.28 140.42
N GLU A 73 -33.73 -91.05 140.65
CA GLU A 73 -33.01 -91.56 141.84
C GLU A 73 -33.66 -91.08 143.15
N LEU A 74 -34.00 -89.78 143.23
CA LEU A 74 -34.63 -89.19 144.41
C LEU A 74 -36.01 -89.78 144.75
N ARG A 75 -36.67 -90.48 143.81
CA ARG A 75 -37.98 -91.12 144.03
C ARG A 75 -37.90 -92.54 144.58
N GLU A 76 -36.75 -93.22 144.54
CA GLU A 76 -36.61 -94.59 145.06
C GLU A 76 -36.35 -94.68 146.59
N ARG A 77 -36.39 -93.57 147.34
CA ARG A 77 -36.08 -93.53 148.79
C ARG A 77 -37.30 -93.33 149.72
N PRO A 78 -38.09 -94.37 150.04
CA PRO A 78 -39.10 -94.31 151.09
C PRO A 78 -38.50 -94.59 152.48
N ALA A 79 -38.59 -93.63 153.40
CA ALA A 79 -38.17 -93.80 154.79
C ALA A 79 -39.25 -94.53 155.63
N ARG A 80 -38.83 -95.43 156.53
CA ARG A 80 -39.68 -96.08 157.55
C ARG A 80 -39.30 -95.59 158.94
N VAL A 81 -40.28 -95.48 159.84
CA VAL A 81 -40.06 -95.31 161.28
C VAL A 81 -41.07 -96.18 162.04
N ASP A 82 -40.58 -97.08 162.88
CA ASP A 82 -41.40 -97.96 163.72
C ASP A 82 -41.90 -97.27 165.00
N ARG A 83 -43.07 -97.69 165.50
CA ARG A 83 -43.57 -97.32 166.83
C ARG A 83 -43.45 -98.50 167.79
N ALA A 84 -42.43 -98.49 168.64
CA ALA A 84 -42.36 -99.36 169.81
C ALA A 84 -43.33 -98.88 170.91
N ALA A 85 -43.91 -99.81 171.66
CA ALA A 85 -44.96 -99.51 172.64
C ALA A 85 -44.38 -99.13 174.02
N PHE A 86 -44.90 -98.06 174.60
CA PHE A 86 -44.50 -97.52 175.90
C PHE A 86 -45.74 -97.24 176.76
N ARG A 87 -46.03 -98.14 177.73
CA ARG A 87 -47.30 -98.13 178.47
C ARG A 87 -47.23 -97.53 179.88
N ASP A 88 -46.04 -97.51 180.49
CA ASP A 88 -45.80 -96.95 181.83
C ASP A 88 -45.19 -95.54 181.76
N LEU A 89 -45.47 -94.83 180.68
CA LEU A 89 -44.78 -93.61 180.29
C LEU A 89 -45.69 -92.36 180.31
N GLY A 90 -46.86 -92.41 180.95
CA GLY A 90 -47.83 -91.30 181.01
C GLY A 90 -47.23 -89.93 181.39
N PRO A 91 -46.85 -89.69 182.65
CA PRO A 91 -46.35 -88.39 183.09
C PRO A 91 -44.99 -88.03 182.47
N MET A 92 -44.17 -89.02 182.12
CA MET A 92 -42.86 -88.78 181.50
C MET A 92 -42.96 -88.54 179.98
N VAL A 93 -43.99 -89.04 179.29
CA VAL A 93 -44.36 -88.60 177.92
C VAL A 93 -45.01 -87.23 178.00
N GLU A 94 -45.81 -86.90 179.00
CA GLU A 94 -46.32 -85.53 179.17
C GLU A 94 -45.16 -84.54 179.38
N GLU A 95 -44.18 -84.85 180.24
CA GLU A 95 -42.99 -84.01 180.41
C GLU A 95 -42.09 -83.98 179.16
N ILE A 96 -41.86 -85.11 178.49
CA ILE A 96 -41.12 -85.16 177.22
C ILE A 96 -41.86 -84.47 176.09
N LEU A 97 -43.19 -84.50 176.04
CA LEU A 97 -44.00 -83.78 175.05
C LEU A 97 -43.99 -82.29 175.33
N VAL A 98 -44.12 -81.84 176.59
CA VAL A 98 -44.01 -80.40 176.93
C VAL A 98 -42.60 -79.88 176.66
N LEU A 99 -41.55 -80.69 176.90
CA LEU A 99 -40.18 -80.36 176.50
C LEU A 99 -40.00 -80.37 174.98
N ALA A 100 -40.59 -81.33 174.27
CA ALA A 100 -40.49 -81.44 172.80
C ALA A 100 -41.35 -80.40 172.07
N GLU A 101 -42.49 -79.98 172.63
CA GLU A 101 -43.34 -78.87 172.19
C GLU A 101 -42.57 -77.56 172.37
N ARG A 102 -42.05 -77.29 173.57
CA ARG A 102 -41.17 -76.14 173.82
C ARG A 102 -39.89 -76.15 172.95
N GLN A 103 -39.35 -77.33 172.64
CA GLN A 103 -38.21 -77.46 171.74
C GLN A 103 -38.62 -77.29 170.27
N ALA A 104 -39.82 -77.72 169.87
CA ALA A 104 -40.39 -77.48 168.56
C ALA A 104 -40.73 -75.99 168.36
N ASP A 105 -41.22 -75.31 169.40
CA ASP A 105 -41.40 -73.85 169.42
C ASP A 105 -40.05 -73.15 169.24
N MET A 106 -39.01 -73.51 170.01
CA MET A 106 -37.67 -72.94 169.83
C MET A 106 -37.06 -73.24 168.44
N ILE A 107 -37.37 -74.41 167.85
CA ILE A 107 -36.96 -74.74 166.48
C ILE A 107 -37.78 -73.93 165.47
N GLY A 108 -39.08 -73.73 165.70
CA GLY A 108 -39.99 -72.93 164.88
C GLY A 108 -39.63 -71.45 164.89
N ASP A 109 -39.38 -70.88 166.07
CA ASP A 109 -38.89 -69.52 166.26
C ASP A 109 -37.53 -69.32 165.57
N THR A 110 -36.55 -70.21 165.80
CA THR A 110 -35.23 -70.06 165.17
C THR A 110 -35.21 -70.43 163.69
N ALA A 111 -36.15 -71.22 163.19
CA ALA A 111 -36.34 -71.43 161.74
C ALA A 111 -37.08 -70.24 161.10
N GLY A 112 -38.06 -69.67 161.78
CA GLY A 112 -38.80 -68.47 161.36
C GLY A 112 -37.93 -67.22 161.34
N GLN A 113 -37.07 -67.05 162.35
CA GLN A 113 -36.03 -66.01 162.37
C GLN A 113 -35.06 -66.18 161.19
N ARG A 114 -34.47 -67.37 160.99
CA ARG A 114 -33.60 -67.64 159.83
C ARG A 114 -34.30 -67.48 158.49
N ALA A 115 -35.57 -67.85 158.39
CA ALA A 115 -36.36 -67.65 157.18
C ALA A 115 -36.58 -66.15 156.91
N ALA A 116 -36.92 -65.38 157.94
CA ALA A 116 -37.09 -63.93 157.86
C ALA A 116 -35.77 -63.20 157.53
N GLU A 117 -34.65 -63.66 158.10
CA GLU A 117 -33.29 -63.19 157.78
C GLU A 117 -32.96 -63.47 156.31
N LEU A 118 -33.14 -64.71 155.84
CA LEU A 118 -32.89 -65.09 154.45
C LEU A 118 -33.84 -64.39 153.45
N THR A 119 -35.10 -64.15 153.79
CA THR A 119 -35.99 -63.34 152.95
C THR A 119 -35.57 -61.88 152.94
N ALA A 120 -35.13 -61.30 154.07
CA ALA A 120 -34.63 -59.93 154.11
C ALA A 120 -33.29 -59.78 153.34
N GLU A 121 -32.43 -60.80 153.32
CA GLU A 121 -31.22 -60.83 152.50
C GLU A 121 -31.55 -61.01 151.01
N ALA A 122 -32.53 -61.84 150.66
CA ALA A 122 -33.03 -61.98 149.29
C ALA A 122 -33.70 -60.69 148.78
N GLU A 123 -34.51 -60.03 149.61
CA GLU A 123 -35.14 -58.74 149.28
C GLU A 123 -34.11 -57.62 149.13
N ARG A 124 -33.10 -57.54 150.01
CA ARG A 124 -31.97 -56.61 149.86
C ARG A 124 -31.20 -56.84 148.57
N THR A 125 -30.73 -58.07 148.33
CA THR A 125 -29.94 -58.38 147.12
C THR A 125 -30.74 -58.21 145.83
N LEU A 126 -32.07 -58.45 145.86
CA LEU A 126 -32.98 -58.14 144.75
C LEU A 126 -33.16 -56.63 144.55
N ALA A 127 -33.31 -55.85 145.63
CA ALA A 127 -33.40 -54.39 145.56
C ALA A 127 -32.08 -53.77 145.07
N ASP A 128 -30.94 -54.24 145.57
CA ASP A 128 -29.59 -53.84 145.14
C ASP A 128 -29.42 -54.16 143.64
N ALA A 129 -29.78 -55.37 143.20
CA ALA A 129 -29.71 -55.76 141.79
C ALA A 129 -30.64 -54.94 140.88
N GLN A 130 -31.86 -54.63 141.35
CA GLN A 130 -32.78 -53.73 140.66
C GLN A 130 -32.24 -52.30 140.58
N GLU A 131 -31.62 -51.78 141.63
CA GLU A 131 -31.02 -50.44 141.60
C GLU A 131 -29.80 -50.38 140.68
N HIS A 132 -28.94 -51.41 140.71
CA HIS A 132 -27.80 -51.51 139.79
C HIS A 132 -28.27 -51.61 138.32
N ALA A 133 -29.29 -52.43 138.04
CA ALA A 133 -29.89 -52.48 136.71
C ALA A 133 -30.46 -51.11 136.30
N ALA A 134 -31.24 -50.46 137.18
CA ALA A 134 -31.81 -49.14 136.92
C ALA A 134 -30.76 -48.01 136.78
N ARG A 135 -29.59 -48.12 137.43
CA ARG A 135 -28.43 -47.25 137.20
C ARG A 135 -27.86 -47.51 135.81
N THR A 136 -27.45 -48.74 135.50
CA THR A 136 -26.86 -49.08 134.19
C THR A 136 -27.78 -48.75 133.00
N MET A 137 -29.10 -48.89 133.15
CA MET A 137 -30.06 -48.48 132.12
C MET A 137 -30.03 -46.97 131.86
N ARG A 138 -29.93 -46.13 132.91
CA ARG A 138 -29.75 -44.67 132.74
C ARG A 138 -28.39 -44.36 132.12
N ASP A 139 -27.33 -45.01 132.60
CA ASP A 139 -25.97 -44.81 132.07
C ASP A 139 -25.93 -45.11 130.55
N PHE A 140 -26.60 -46.18 130.10
CA PHE A 140 -26.74 -46.50 128.68
C PHE A 140 -27.69 -45.55 127.92
N GLU A 141 -28.78 -45.09 128.53
CA GLU A 141 -29.67 -44.09 127.93
C GLU A 141 -28.96 -42.73 127.74
N GLU A 142 -28.12 -42.33 128.70
CA GLU A 142 -27.26 -41.14 128.63
C GLU A 142 -26.14 -41.30 127.58
N GLU A 143 -25.45 -42.45 127.52
CA GLU A 143 -24.50 -42.74 126.41
C GLU A 143 -25.17 -42.70 125.03
N LEU A 144 -26.39 -43.25 124.90
CA LEU A 144 -27.13 -43.26 123.64
C LEU A 144 -27.66 -41.88 123.27
N ALA A 145 -28.02 -41.04 124.25
CA ALA A 145 -28.37 -39.65 124.03
C ALA A 145 -27.14 -38.84 123.58
N ALA A 146 -26.00 -38.99 124.26
CA ALA A 146 -24.74 -38.34 123.90
C ALA A 146 -24.32 -38.69 122.46
N ARG A 147 -24.23 -39.98 122.11
CA ARG A 147 -23.87 -40.43 120.76
C ARG A 147 -24.84 -39.94 119.67
N ARG A 148 -26.13 -39.78 119.97
CA ARG A 148 -27.08 -39.14 119.04
C ARG A 148 -26.74 -37.68 118.83
N THR A 149 -26.51 -36.91 119.89
CA THR A 149 -26.14 -35.49 119.76
C THR A 149 -24.79 -35.29 119.07
N GLU A 150 -23.81 -36.16 119.32
CA GLU A 150 -22.52 -36.16 118.60
C GLU A 150 -22.70 -36.48 117.11
N GLN A 151 -23.55 -37.47 116.77
CA GLN A 151 -23.84 -37.81 115.38
C GLN A 151 -24.63 -36.70 114.68
N GLU A 152 -25.59 -36.07 115.34
CA GLU A 152 -26.38 -34.95 114.84
C GLU A 152 -25.48 -33.73 114.57
N GLN A 153 -24.61 -33.36 115.52
CA GLN A 153 -23.60 -32.32 115.34
C GLN A 153 -22.66 -32.63 114.17
N ALA A 154 -22.10 -33.84 114.09
CA ALA A 154 -21.22 -34.24 113.00
C ALA A 154 -21.95 -34.25 111.63
N ASP A 155 -23.25 -34.54 111.59
CA ASP A 155 -24.09 -34.46 110.40
C ASP A 155 -24.36 -32.99 110.01
N GLU A 156 -24.60 -32.11 110.98
CA GLU A 156 -24.79 -30.67 110.77
C GLU A 156 -23.50 -29.99 110.31
N GLU A 157 -22.34 -30.30 110.91
CA GLU A 157 -21.03 -29.84 110.46
C GLU A 157 -20.74 -30.28 109.01
N ARG A 158 -21.00 -31.56 108.67
CA ARG A 158 -20.84 -32.06 107.30
C ARG A 158 -21.80 -31.40 106.31
N ARG A 159 -23.03 -31.06 106.72
CA ARG A 159 -23.98 -30.29 105.90
C ARG A 159 -23.55 -28.84 105.74
N ALA A 160 -23.06 -28.19 106.80
CA ALA A 160 -22.59 -26.82 106.78
C ALA A 160 -21.33 -26.67 105.89
N ALA A 161 -20.36 -27.57 106.03
CA ALA A 161 -19.18 -27.62 105.17
C ALA A 161 -19.57 -27.84 103.70
N ALA A 162 -20.45 -28.81 103.41
CA ALA A 162 -20.94 -29.04 102.05
C ALA A 162 -21.73 -27.84 101.46
N GLN A 163 -22.43 -27.08 102.31
CA GLN A 163 -23.09 -25.83 101.88
C GLN A 163 -22.09 -24.71 101.61
N ALA A 164 -21.05 -24.56 102.44
CA ALA A 164 -19.98 -23.59 102.24
C ALA A 164 -19.23 -23.85 100.93
N GLU A 165 -18.77 -25.08 100.70
CA GLU A 165 -18.16 -25.55 99.44
C GLU A 165 -19.08 -25.26 98.24
N LEU A 166 -20.38 -25.55 98.34
CA LEU A 166 -21.34 -25.23 97.27
C LEU A 166 -21.55 -23.72 97.06
N THR A 167 -21.38 -22.87 98.07
CA THR A 167 -21.38 -21.41 97.88
C THR A 167 -20.09 -20.89 97.27
N GLU A 168 -18.93 -21.43 97.64
CA GLU A 168 -17.64 -21.05 97.05
C GLU A 168 -17.55 -21.48 95.58
N ILE A 169 -17.98 -22.71 95.26
CA ILE A 169 -18.05 -23.21 93.87
C ILE A 169 -19.01 -22.34 93.02
N ARG A 170 -20.14 -21.88 93.59
CA ARG A 170 -21.06 -20.96 92.89
C ARG A 170 -20.42 -19.59 92.64
N ALA A 171 -19.81 -18.99 93.67
CA ALA A 171 -19.14 -17.70 93.54
C ALA A 171 -17.99 -17.76 92.53
N ALA A 172 -17.19 -18.83 92.52
CA ALA A 172 -16.14 -19.05 91.54
C ALA A 172 -16.69 -19.25 90.12
N ALA A 173 -17.79 -19.99 89.96
CA ALA A 173 -18.47 -20.17 88.67
C ALA A 173 -19.16 -18.89 88.16
N GLU A 174 -19.57 -17.99 89.05
CA GLU A 174 -20.10 -16.66 88.72
C GLU A 174 -18.96 -15.73 88.28
N GLN A 175 -17.87 -15.65 89.05
CA GLN A 175 -16.66 -14.88 88.67
C GLN A 175 -16.06 -15.34 87.34
N LEU A 176 -16.00 -16.65 87.07
CA LEU A 176 -15.55 -17.19 85.78
C LEU A 176 -16.47 -16.81 84.62
N ARG A 177 -17.78 -16.70 84.87
CA ARG A 177 -18.76 -16.27 83.86
C ARG A 177 -18.63 -14.78 83.57
N GLU A 178 -18.59 -13.94 84.60
CA GLU A 178 -18.38 -12.49 84.48
C GLU A 178 -17.05 -12.17 83.79
N ALA A 179 -15.97 -12.88 84.15
CA ALA A 179 -14.68 -12.73 83.49
C ALA A 179 -14.70 -13.17 82.02
N GLY A 180 -15.44 -14.25 81.69
CA GLY A 180 -15.64 -14.71 80.32
C GLY A 180 -16.48 -13.74 79.48
N GLU A 181 -17.56 -13.21 80.05
CA GLU A 181 -18.42 -12.20 79.42
C GLU A 181 -17.64 -10.90 79.19
N ALA A 182 -16.91 -10.40 80.19
CA ALA A 182 -16.06 -9.21 80.04
C ALA A 182 -14.89 -9.40 79.05
N ALA A 183 -14.32 -10.61 78.95
CA ALA A 183 -13.32 -10.92 77.93
C ALA A 183 -13.93 -10.96 76.51
N HIS A 184 -15.14 -11.52 76.37
CA HIS A 184 -15.88 -11.57 75.11
C HIS A 184 -16.34 -10.19 74.64
N GLU A 185 -16.75 -9.31 75.55
CA GLU A 185 -17.07 -7.91 75.23
C GLU A 185 -15.84 -7.12 74.79
N ARG A 186 -14.67 -7.32 75.43
CA ARG A 186 -13.40 -6.73 74.96
C ARG A 186 -13.03 -7.25 73.57
N ALA A 187 -13.06 -8.56 73.35
CA ALA A 187 -12.77 -9.14 72.04
C ALA A 187 -13.72 -8.63 70.93
N ARG A 188 -15.01 -8.39 71.26
CA ARG A 188 -15.97 -7.72 70.36
C ARG A 188 -15.62 -6.26 70.09
N GLN A 189 -15.26 -5.49 71.12
CA GLN A 189 -14.88 -4.08 70.97
C GLN A 189 -13.57 -3.93 70.18
N GLU A 190 -12.60 -4.82 70.40
CA GLU A 190 -11.34 -4.90 69.66
C GLU A 190 -11.60 -5.30 68.20
N ALA A 191 -12.45 -6.31 67.94
CA ALA A 191 -12.85 -6.66 66.58
C ALA A 191 -13.52 -5.48 65.85
N ILE A 192 -14.47 -4.77 66.48
CA ILE A 192 -15.12 -3.59 65.89
C ILE A 192 -14.09 -2.48 65.61
N GLN A 193 -13.14 -2.24 66.52
CA GLN A 193 -12.07 -1.25 66.31
C GLN A 193 -11.11 -1.64 65.18
N VAL A 194 -10.79 -2.93 65.02
CA VAL A 194 -9.96 -3.43 63.92
C VAL A 194 -10.70 -3.35 62.60
N ASP A 195 -11.99 -3.72 62.56
CA ASP A 195 -12.84 -3.59 61.38
C ASP A 195 -12.96 -2.12 60.96
N GLU A 196 -13.25 -1.21 61.90
CA GLU A 196 -13.33 0.24 61.63
C GLU A 196 -11.99 0.81 61.13
N GLN A 197 -10.87 0.49 61.79
CA GLN A 197 -9.55 0.90 61.32
C GLN A 197 -9.20 0.32 59.95
N SER A 198 -9.65 -0.90 59.63
CA SER A 198 -9.45 -1.50 58.31
C SER A 198 -10.27 -0.78 57.23
N ALA A 199 -11.53 -0.43 57.53
CA ALA A 199 -12.40 0.33 56.65
C ALA A 199 -11.82 1.73 56.39
N GLN A 200 -11.42 2.46 57.43
CA GLN A 200 -10.78 3.77 57.32
C GLN A 200 -9.51 3.71 56.45
N ARG A 201 -8.66 2.69 56.61
CA ARG A 201 -7.45 2.50 55.77
C ARG A 201 -7.80 2.18 54.31
N ILE A 202 -8.84 1.39 54.06
CA ILE A 202 -9.33 1.08 52.70
C ILE A 202 -9.92 2.34 52.04
N GLU A 203 -10.65 3.17 52.77
CA GLU A 203 -11.18 4.44 52.28
C GLU A 203 -10.06 5.46 52.00
N GLN A 204 -9.07 5.57 52.87
CA GLN A 204 -7.87 6.40 52.65
C GLN A 204 -7.12 5.94 51.38
N ALA A 205 -6.81 4.65 51.26
CA ALA A 205 -6.11 4.11 50.10
C ALA A 205 -6.91 4.28 48.78
N ARG A 206 -8.26 4.23 48.84
CA ARG A 206 -9.12 4.55 47.69
C ARG A 206 -9.07 6.04 47.34
N ALA A 207 -9.20 6.94 48.32
CA ALA A 207 -9.13 8.38 48.10
C ALA A 207 -7.77 8.81 47.52
N GLU A 208 -6.67 8.22 48.01
CA GLU A 208 -5.32 8.42 47.47
C GLU A 208 -5.20 7.90 46.04
N ALA A 209 -5.72 6.70 45.74
CA ALA A 209 -5.72 6.14 44.40
C ALA A 209 -6.59 6.95 43.41
N GLU A 210 -7.75 7.46 43.84
CA GLU A 210 -8.61 8.34 43.04
C GLU A 210 -7.98 9.73 42.81
N ALA A 211 -7.29 10.28 43.80
CA ALA A 211 -6.50 11.51 43.66
C ALA A 211 -5.32 11.31 42.69
N PHE A 212 -4.64 10.16 42.75
CA PHE A 212 -3.56 9.81 41.82
C PHE A 212 -4.09 9.61 40.39
N LEU A 213 -5.16 8.83 40.21
CA LEU A 213 -5.75 8.57 38.89
C LEU A 213 -6.35 9.84 38.25
N SER A 214 -6.97 10.71 39.05
CA SER A 214 -7.48 12.00 38.55
C SER A 214 -6.37 12.98 38.18
N SER A 215 -5.32 13.13 39.01
CA SER A 215 -4.16 13.96 38.68
C SER A 215 -3.43 13.45 37.44
N ALA A 216 -3.09 12.15 37.37
CA ALA A 216 -2.50 11.52 36.19
C ALA A 216 -3.35 11.69 34.92
N ARG A 217 -4.69 11.55 35.03
CA ARG A 217 -5.61 11.82 33.91
C ARG A 217 -5.54 13.28 33.45
N THR A 218 -5.50 14.25 34.38
CA THR A 218 -5.37 15.67 34.01
C THR A 218 -4.02 15.99 33.39
N GLN A 219 -2.93 15.37 33.87
CA GLN A 219 -1.60 15.51 33.27
C GLN A 219 -1.58 14.97 31.83
N ILE A 220 -2.05 13.73 31.62
CA ILE A 220 -2.14 13.14 30.27
C ILE A 220 -3.00 13.99 29.34
N GLN A 221 -4.11 14.56 29.84
CA GLN A 221 -4.93 15.49 29.06
C GLN A 221 -4.17 16.78 28.71
N GLN A 222 -3.40 17.36 29.62
CA GLN A 222 -2.56 18.54 29.35
C GLN A 222 -1.45 18.23 28.34
N GLU A 223 -0.75 17.10 28.49
CA GLU A 223 0.31 16.65 27.59
C GLU A 223 -0.21 16.37 26.18
N VAL A 224 -1.37 15.71 26.05
CA VAL A 224 -2.03 15.46 24.74
C VAL A 224 -2.45 16.76 24.07
N GLN A 225 -2.97 17.74 24.82
CA GLN A 225 -3.33 19.05 24.23
C GLN A 225 -2.08 19.86 23.86
N ALA A 226 -1.02 19.84 24.68
CA ALA A 226 0.26 20.47 24.37
C ALA A 226 0.96 19.83 23.15
N ALA A 227 0.84 18.50 22.98
CA ALA A 227 1.32 17.81 21.78
C ALA A 227 0.51 18.20 20.53
N ARG A 228 -0.81 18.36 20.65
CA ARG A 228 -1.70 18.83 19.57
C ARG A 228 -1.41 20.26 19.16
N THR A 229 -1.20 21.18 20.09
CA THR A 229 -0.85 22.57 19.74
C THR A 229 0.54 22.64 19.09
N ARG A 230 1.52 21.87 19.58
CA ARG A 230 2.85 21.77 18.93
C ARG A 230 2.76 21.26 17.50
N THR A 231 2.04 20.17 17.23
CA THR A 231 1.92 19.66 15.85
C THR A 231 1.08 20.57 14.94
N GLN A 232 0.13 21.33 15.49
CA GLN A 232 -0.56 22.39 14.76
C GLN A 232 0.37 23.58 14.44
N GLU A 233 1.22 24.01 15.38
CA GLU A 233 2.23 25.03 15.14
C GLU A 233 3.28 24.58 14.11
N GLU A 234 3.76 23.34 14.18
CA GLU A 234 4.70 22.75 13.24
C GLU A 234 4.09 22.62 11.83
N LEU A 235 2.83 22.19 11.72
CA LEU A 235 2.11 22.16 10.46
C LEU A 235 1.88 23.56 9.88
N ALA A 236 1.50 24.54 10.69
CA ALA A 236 1.33 25.93 10.26
C ALA A 236 2.66 26.57 9.81
N ARG A 237 3.76 26.30 10.53
CA ARG A 237 5.12 26.69 10.12
C ARG A 237 5.46 26.05 8.78
N TRP A 238 5.29 24.73 8.63
CA TRP A 238 5.56 24.02 7.38
C TRP A 238 4.72 24.56 6.21
N GLN A 239 3.42 24.80 6.42
CA GLN A 239 2.55 25.44 5.43
C GLN A 239 3.09 26.81 5.02
N SER A 240 3.43 27.69 5.97
CA SER A 240 3.97 29.02 5.65
C SER A 240 5.32 28.97 4.92
N THR A 241 6.17 27.98 5.21
CA THR A 241 7.44 27.75 4.49
C THR A 241 7.18 27.25 3.07
N VAL A 242 6.26 26.31 2.88
CA VAL A 242 5.90 25.78 1.55
C VAL A 242 5.20 26.83 0.70
N GLU A 243 4.28 27.61 1.27
CA GLU A 243 3.66 28.76 0.61
C GLU A 243 4.70 29.78 0.17
N ARG A 244 5.67 30.11 1.05
CA ARG A 244 6.77 31.02 0.72
C ARG A 244 7.68 30.46 -0.37
N GLU A 245 8.13 29.22 -0.26
CA GLU A 245 8.94 28.59 -1.32
C GLU A 245 8.20 28.59 -2.65
N LEU A 246 6.88 28.40 -2.63
CA LEU A 246 6.05 28.36 -3.83
C LEU A 246 5.80 29.76 -4.40
N THR A 247 5.70 30.83 -3.58
CA THR A 247 5.74 32.22 -4.09
C THR A 247 7.12 32.58 -4.62
N ASP A 248 8.19 32.20 -3.93
CA ASP A 248 9.56 32.50 -4.34
C ASP A 248 9.86 31.81 -5.69
N LYS A 249 9.50 30.52 -5.83
CA LYS A 249 9.59 29.77 -7.10
C LYS A 249 8.68 30.33 -8.22
N ARG A 250 7.47 30.82 -7.90
CA ARG A 250 6.61 31.51 -8.88
C ARG A 250 7.24 32.81 -9.38
N THR A 251 7.68 33.67 -8.47
CA THR A 251 8.29 34.96 -8.83
C THR A 251 9.60 34.79 -9.60
N ALA A 252 10.40 33.77 -9.28
CA ALA A 252 11.57 33.40 -10.07
C ALA A 252 11.20 32.95 -11.50
N ALA A 253 10.22 32.05 -11.65
CA ALA A 253 9.76 31.61 -12.96
C ALA A 253 9.08 32.74 -13.78
N GLU A 254 8.38 33.66 -13.12
CA GLU A 254 7.85 34.88 -13.75
C GLU A 254 8.97 35.81 -14.21
N GLN A 255 10.03 35.99 -13.40
CA GLN A 255 11.22 36.75 -13.78
C GLN A 255 11.92 36.11 -14.99
N GLU A 256 12.24 34.82 -14.94
CA GLU A 256 12.82 34.07 -16.07
C GLU A 256 11.99 34.20 -17.36
N LEU A 257 10.65 34.11 -17.26
CA LEU A 257 9.75 34.32 -18.40
C LEU A 257 9.76 35.78 -18.91
N THR A 258 9.90 36.79 -18.04
CA THR A 258 10.07 38.18 -18.50
C THR A 258 11.45 38.43 -19.11
N GLU A 259 12.51 37.79 -18.61
CA GLU A 259 13.85 37.89 -19.18
C GLU A 259 13.92 37.21 -20.56
N GLN A 260 13.38 35.99 -20.70
CA GLN A 260 13.28 35.27 -21.97
C GLN A 260 12.43 36.04 -23.01
N ARG A 261 11.35 36.70 -22.58
CA ARG A 261 10.59 37.60 -23.45
C ARG A 261 11.43 38.81 -23.85
N ALA A 262 12.13 39.44 -22.92
CA ALA A 262 12.97 40.60 -23.20
C ALA A 262 14.19 40.26 -24.08
N THR A 263 14.74 39.04 -24.03
CA THR A 263 15.77 38.59 -25.00
C THR A 263 15.16 38.32 -26.36
N ALA A 264 14.04 37.59 -26.43
CA ALA A 264 13.34 37.33 -27.70
C ALA A 264 12.86 38.62 -28.39
N GLU A 265 12.38 39.60 -27.64
CA GLU A 265 12.00 40.93 -28.16
C GLU A 265 13.21 41.70 -28.71
N ARG A 266 14.38 41.62 -28.05
CA ARG A 266 15.63 42.20 -28.55
C ARG A 266 16.12 41.49 -29.81
N GLU A 267 16.05 40.17 -29.86
CA GLU A 267 16.42 39.38 -31.04
C GLU A 267 15.49 39.65 -32.22
N LEU A 268 14.17 39.73 -32.00
CA LEU A 268 13.22 40.14 -33.03
C LEU A 268 13.43 41.60 -33.47
N ALA A 269 13.84 42.49 -32.56
CA ALA A 269 14.20 43.86 -32.91
C ALA A 269 15.48 43.93 -33.76
N THR A 270 16.55 43.20 -33.40
CA THR A 270 17.77 43.17 -34.21
C THR A 270 17.53 42.53 -35.56
N GLN A 271 16.81 41.40 -35.63
CA GLN A 271 16.39 40.77 -36.89
C GLN A 271 15.57 41.71 -37.78
N ARG A 272 14.62 42.47 -37.20
CA ARG A 272 13.88 43.51 -37.95
C ARG A 272 14.81 44.60 -38.48
N THR A 273 15.68 45.16 -37.65
CA THR A 273 16.61 46.20 -38.13
C THR A 273 17.61 45.70 -39.18
N ALA A 274 18.00 44.41 -39.12
CA ALA A 274 18.82 43.78 -40.14
C ALA A 274 18.05 43.61 -41.45
N ALA A 275 16.83 43.06 -41.40
CA ALA A 275 15.96 42.92 -42.57
C ALA A 275 15.59 44.29 -43.19
N GLU A 276 15.36 45.32 -42.37
CA GLU A 276 15.15 46.70 -42.83
C GLU A 276 16.39 47.27 -43.54
N GLN A 277 17.60 46.96 -43.04
CA GLN A 277 18.86 47.34 -43.69
C GLN A 277 19.10 46.56 -44.98
N GLU A 278 18.81 45.26 -45.03
CA GLU A 278 18.88 44.44 -46.24
C GLU A 278 17.88 44.93 -47.31
N ILE A 279 16.64 45.21 -46.93
CA ILE A 279 15.63 45.79 -47.82
C ILE A 279 16.07 47.18 -48.30
N ALA A 280 16.61 48.03 -47.44
CA ALA A 280 17.13 49.33 -47.84
C ALA A 280 18.34 49.23 -48.80
N ALA A 281 19.23 48.26 -48.57
CA ALA A 281 20.36 47.96 -49.46
C ALA A 281 19.88 47.46 -50.82
N LEU A 282 18.96 46.49 -50.86
CA LEU A 282 18.35 45.99 -52.11
C LEU A 282 17.58 47.09 -52.86
N ILE A 283 16.92 48.02 -52.16
CA ILE A 283 16.29 49.20 -52.77
C ILE A 283 17.36 50.14 -53.35
N ALA A 284 18.48 50.37 -52.65
CA ALA A 284 19.58 51.20 -53.14
C ALA A 284 20.26 50.56 -54.37
N GLU A 285 20.52 49.25 -54.34
CA GLU A 285 21.05 48.49 -55.48
C GLU A 285 20.09 48.52 -56.68
N ALA A 286 18.78 48.37 -56.45
CA ALA A 286 17.76 48.48 -57.49
C ALA A 286 17.67 49.90 -58.06
N GLN A 287 17.83 50.94 -57.23
CA GLN A 287 17.91 52.34 -57.69
C GLN A 287 19.19 52.60 -58.48
N GLU A 288 20.35 52.11 -58.03
CA GLU A 288 21.60 52.17 -58.78
C GLU A 288 21.49 51.41 -60.12
N TYR A 289 20.89 50.23 -60.13
CA TYR A 289 20.69 49.46 -61.36
C TYR A 289 19.75 50.18 -62.32
N ALA A 290 18.64 50.73 -61.82
CA ALA A 290 17.73 51.57 -62.61
C ALA A 290 18.41 52.84 -63.13
N ALA A 291 19.31 53.46 -62.36
CA ALA A 291 20.12 54.60 -62.80
C ALA A 291 21.13 54.20 -63.87
N LYS A 292 21.85 53.08 -63.71
CA LYS A 292 22.78 52.52 -64.71
C LYS A 292 22.07 52.11 -66.00
N VAL A 293 20.85 51.57 -65.91
CA VAL A 293 20.00 51.27 -67.07
C VAL A 293 19.51 52.54 -67.75
N ARG A 294 19.05 53.56 -67.00
CA ARG A 294 18.70 54.87 -67.57
C ARG A 294 19.90 55.51 -68.27
N GLN A 295 21.06 55.57 -67.61
CA GLN A 295 22.30 56.08 -68.20
C GLN A 295 22.65 55.35 -69.51
N ARG A 296 22.55 54.01 -69.56
CA ARG A 296 22.77 53.26 -70.80
C ARG A 296 21.74 53.58 -71.89
N ILE A 297 20.47 53.78 -71.52
CA ILE A 297 19.41 54.20 -72.45
C ILE A 297 19.69 55.63 -72.96
N ASP A 298 20.14 56.55 -72.10
CA ASP A 298 20.47 57.93 -72.44
C ASP A 298 21.75 58.00 -73.30
N GLU A 299 22.76 57.18 -73.03
CA GLU A 299 23.97 56.98 -73.86
C GLU A 299 23.62 56.38 -75.23
N GLN A 300 22.76 55.36 -75.26
CA GLN A 300 22.26 54.78 -76.51
C GLN A 300 21.42 55.80 -77.28
N ALA A 301 20.52 56.53 -76.63
CA ALA A 301 19.71 57.58 -77.24
C ALA A 301 20.59 58.73 -77.78
N ALA A 302 21.63 59.15 -77.05
CA ALA A 302 22.60 60.12 -77.52
C ALA A 302 23.38 59.60 -78.74
N SER A 303 23.81 58.33 -78.73
CA SER A 303 24.48 57.70 -79.88
C SER A 303 23.56 57.60 -81.10
N HIS A 304 22.27 57.29 -80.90
CA HIS A 304 21.27 57.25 -81.95
C HIS A 304 20.90 58.66 -82.45
N GLN A 305 20.89 59.67 -81.59
CA GLN A 305 20.75 61.08 -82.00
C GLN A 305 21.96 61.55 -82.81
N GLN A 306 23.18 61.16 -82.44
CA GLN A 306 24.39 61.42 -83.24
C GLN A 306 24.35 60.71 -84.59
N GLN A 307 23.93 59.44 -84.64
CA GLN A 307 23.71 58.69 -85.88
C GLN A 307 22.64 59.35 -86.75
N LEU A 308 21.50 59.77 -86.18
CA LEU A 308 20.45 60.49 -86.89
C LEU A 308 20.93 61.86 -87.39
N ALA A 309 21.73 62.59 -86.62
CA ALA A 309 22.31 63.86 -87.04
C ALA A 309 23.31 63.66 -88.20
N ALA A 310 24.15 62.62 -88.13
CA ALA A 310 25.06 62.25 -89.22
C ALA A 310 24.29 61.85 -90.48
N VAL A 311 23.26 61.01 -90.37
CA VAL A 311 22.39 60.63 -91.51
C VAL A 311 21.63 61.84 -92.07
N GLN A 312 21.18 62.78 -91.23
CA GLN A 312 20.57 64.04 -91.69
C GLN A 312 21.58 64.93 -92.43
N GLN A 313 22.84 64.97 -91.99
CA GLN A 313 23.92 65.66 -92.69
C GLN A 313 24.19 65.00 -94.05
N ASP A 314 24.35 63.67 -94.09
CA ASP A 314 24.52 62.86 -95.30
C ASP A 314 23.37 63.08 -96.30
N ILE A 315 22.13 63.25 -95.80
CA ILE A 315 20.94 63.57 -96.62
C ILE A 315 20.98 65.03 -97.14
N ARG A 316 21.53 66.01 -96.41
CA ARG A 316 21.76 67.37 -96.92
C ARG A 316 22.81 67.35 -98.03
N ASP A 317 23.96 66.75 -97.75
CA ASP A 317 25.09 66.71 -98.67
C ASP A 317 24.72 65.97 -99.98
N ARG A 318 23.95 64.88 -99.89
CA ARG A 318 23.37 64.19 -101.06
C ARG A 318 22.33 65.05 -101.81
N ARG A 319 21.51 65.85 -101.11
CA ARG A 319 20.55 66.78 -101.76
C ARG A 319 21.25 67.92 -102.47
N GLU A 320 22.32 68.47 -101.89
CA GLU A 320 23.16 69.48 -102.55
C GLU A 320 23.89 68.89 -103.77
N GLY A 321 24.41 67.66 -103.66
CA GLY A 321 25.00 66.93 -104.79
C GLY A 321 23.98 66.69 -105.92
N LEU A 322 22.76 66.26 -105.59
CA LEU A 322 21.67 66.12 -106.56
C LEU A 322 21.28 67.46 -107.21
N GLY A 323 21.24 68.55 -106.44
CA GLY A 323 20.98 69.90 -106.97
C GLY A 323 22.05 70.36 -107.97
N ARG A 324 23.33 70.09 -107.70
CA ARG A 324 24.43 70.36 -108.65
C ARG A 324 24.25 69.55 -109.94
N LEU A 325 24.06 68.22 -109.82
CA LEU A 325 23.81 67.33 -110.97
C LEU A 325 22.56 67.73 -111.79
N GLN A 326 21.50 68.24 -111.14
CA GLN A 326 20.33 68.80 -111.82
C GLN A 326 20.68 70.07 -112.61
N SER A 327 21.42 71.00 -112.02
CA SER A 327 21.86 72.23 -112.73
C SER A 327 22.81 71.94 -113.91
N GLU A 328 23.67 70.93 -113.78
CA GLU A 328 24.54 70.44 -114.87
C GLU A 328 23.72 69.78 -115.99
N LEU A 329 22.70 69.01 -115.65
CA LEU A 329 21.77 68.41 -116.61
C LEU A 329 20.95 69.47 -117.36
N GLU A 330 20.44 70.48 -116.66
CA GLU A 330 19.69 71.60 -117.26
C GLU A 330 20.57 72.44 -118.19
N ALA A 331 21.81 72.74 -117.79
CA ALA A 331 22.79 73.42 -118.65
C ALA A 331 23.11 72.61 -119.91
N GLY A 332 23.31 71.29 -119.78
CA GLY A 332 23.51 70.40 -120.93
C GLY A 332 22.30 70.32 -121.86
N GLN A 333 21.08 70.31 -121.32
CA GLN A 333 19.85 70.34 -122.11
C GLN A 333 19.67 71.67 -122.88
N GLN A 334 20.02 72.80 -122.26
CA GLN A 334 19.98 74.11 -122.92
C GLN A 334 21.00 74.20 -124.07
N GLN A 335 22.23 73.70 -123.88
CA GLN A 335 23.24 73.63 -124.94
C GLN A 335 22.76 72.75 -126.12
N LEU A 336 22.12 71.62 -125.83
CA LEU A 336 21.61 70.70 -126.85
C LEU A 336 20.38 71.28 -127.59
N ALA A 337 19.58 72.12 -126.94
CA ALA A 337 18.53 72.91 -127.59
C ALA A 337 19.11 73.99 -128.53
N GLN A 338 20.17 74.68 -128.12
CA GLN A 338 20.86 75.70 -128.93
C GLN A 338 21.39 75.10 -130.24
N VAL A 339 22.16 74.00 -130.16
CA VAL A 339 22.73 73.31 -131.33
C VAL A 339 21.66 72.83 -132.31
N ARG A 340 20.47 72.46 -131.83
CA ARG A 340 19.32 72.09 -132.67
C ARG A 340 18.71 73.29 -133.41
N GLN A 341 18.72 74.49 -132.83
CA GLN A 341 18.28 75.70 -133.52
C GLN A 341 19.27 76.12 -134.61
N ASP A 342 20.57 76.07 -134.30
CA ASP A 342 21.64 76.41 -135.26
C ASP A 342 21.64 75.46 -136.46
N GLY A 343 21.47 74.15 -136.24
CA GLY A 343 21.32 73.15 -137.31
C GLY A 343 20.12 73.41 -138.23
N ASN A 344 18.96 73.71 -137.65
CA ASN A 344 17.75 74.04 -138.41
C ASN A 344 17.88 75.31 -139.27
N ALA A 345 18.74 76.26 -138.88
CA ALA A 345 19.06 77.43 -139.69
C ALA A 345 19.96 77.08 -140.88
N ILE A 346 21.00 76.27 -140.65
CA ILE A 346 21.95 75.82 -141.69
C ILE A 346 21.22 75.04 -142.80
N ASP A 347 20.29 74.15 -142.46
CA ASP A 347 19.51 73.39 -143.44
C ASP A 347 18.60 74.28 -144.31
N GLN A 348 18.06 75.38 -143.77
CA GLN A 348 17.27 76.34 -144.55
C GLN A 348 18.14 77.13 -145.54
N GLU A 349 19.36 77.50 -145.14
CA GLU A 349 20.33 78.15 -146.03
C GLU A 349 20.82 77.19 -147.13
N LEU A 350 21.05 75.92 -146.81
CA LEU A 350 21.43 74.88 -147.77
C LEU A 350 20.36 74.69 -148.86
N ASN A 351 19.08 74.63 -148.49
CA ASN A 351 17.98 74.48 -149.43
C ASN A 351 17.85 75.68 -150.39
N LYS A 352 18.02 76.92 -149.92
CA LYS A 352 18.04 78.12 -150.78
C LYS A 352 19.18 78.09 -151.80
N GLN A 353 20.37 77.59 -151.41
CA GLN A 353 21.51 77.44 -152.32
C GLN A 353 21.25 76.36 -153.39
N GLN A 354 20.66 75.22 -153.01
CA GLN A 354 20.31 74.15 -153.95
C GLN A 354 19.29 74.61 -155.00
N GLN A 355 18.28 75.40 -154.62
CA GLN A 355 17.31 75.95 -155.58
C GLN A 355 17.96 76.89 -156.61
N ARG A 356 18.93 77.72 -156.20
CA ARG A 356 19.71 78.60 -157.12
C ARG A 356 20.62 77.83 -158.08
N LEU A 357 21.21 76.72 -157.65
CA LEU A 357 21.93 75.80 -158.54
C LEU A 357 20.97 75.03 -159.48
N GLY A 358 19.73 74.82 -159.06
CA GLY A 358 18.67 74.18 -159.85
C GLY A 358 18.07 75.04 -160.95
N THR A 359 18.16 76.38 -160.89
CA THR A 359 17.74 77.30 -161.97
C THR A 359 18.86 77.54 -162.97
N THR A 360 20.05 77.95 -162.49
CA THR A 360 21.22 78.25 -163.34
C THR A 360 21.66 77.06 -164.22
N ARG A 361 21.48 75.82 -163.76
CA ARG A 361 21.73 74.61 -164.58
C ARG A 361 20.75 74.41 -165.75
N ARG A 362 19.53 74.95 -165.69
CA ARG A 362 18.56 74.88 -166.80
C ARG A 362 18.87 75.94 -167.86
N GLU A 363 19.15 77.17 -167.42
CA GLU A 363 19.58 78.27 -168.29
C GLU A 363 20.84 77.89 -169.10
N LEU A 364 21.83 77.25 -168.45
CA LEU A 364 23.04 76.77 -169.11
C LEU A 364 22.78 75.64 -170.14
N ALA A 365 21.79 74.78 -169.88
CA ALA A 365 21.46 73.66 -170.77
C ALA A 365 20.79 74.13 -172.08
N GLU A 366 19.91 75.14 -172.00
CA GLU A 366 19.27 75.74 -173.18
C GLU A 366 20.28 76.45 -174.09
N GLU A 367 21.22 77.20 -173.51
CA GLU A 367 22.30 77.86 -174.26
C GLU A 367 23.29 76.86 -174.89
N LEU A 368 23.65 75.78 -174.19
CA LEU A 368 24.48 74.72 -174.78
C LEU A 368 23.79 74.04 -175.97
N HIS A 369 22.48 73.79 -175.91
CA HIS A 369 21.75 73.18 -177.00
C HIS A 369 21.71 74.08 -178.25
N ARG A 370 21.53 75.39 -178.09
CA ARG A 370 21.63 76.39 -179.18
C ARG A 370 23.02 76.39 -179.84
N LEU A 371 24.06 76.26 -179.03
CA LEU A 371 25.45 76.30 -179.49
C LEU A 371 25.86 75.01 -180.24
N GLU A 372 25.30 73.86 -179.87
CA GLU A 372 25.50 72.61 -180.62
C GLU A 372 24.80 72.59 -181.98
N GLU A 373 23.59 73.15 -182.09
CA GLU A 373 22.89 73.26 -183.37
C GLU A 373 23.65 74.17 -184.35
N ALA A 374 24.18 75.29 -183.86
CA ALA A 374 25.05 76.17 -184.64
C ALA A 374 26.35 75.47 -185.11
N ARG A 375 26.94 74.59 -184.29
CA ARG A 375 28.13 73.80 -184.68
C ARG A 375 27.83 72.74 -185.73
N ARG A 376 26.76 71.97 -185.56
CA ARG A 376 26.39 70.88 -186.50
C ARG A 376 26.13 71.40 -187.93
N ALA A 377 25.63 72.63 -188.06
CA ALA A 377 25.50 73.32 -189.35
C ALA A 377 26.85 73.70 -189.99
N ALA A 378 27.86 74.06 -189.19
CA ALA A 378 29.19 74.43 -189.68
C ALA A 378 30.04 73.20 -190.05
N ASP A 379 30.03 72.15 -189.22
CA ASP A 379 30.89 70.98 -189.41
C ASP A 379 30.57 70.20 -190.71
N TYR A 380 29.31 70.18 -191.16
CA TYR A 380 28.94 69.49 -192.40
C TYR A 380 29.44 70.23 -193.66
N ALA A 381 29.49 71.56 -193.63
CA ALA A 381 30.09 72.36 -194.70
C ALA A 381 31.62 72.15 -194.77
N ASP A 382 32.28 72.02 -193.63
CA ASP A 382 33.74 71.84 -193.56
C ASP A 382 34.18 70.41 -193.93
N GLN A 383 33.35 69.38 -193.67
CA GLN A 383 33.58 68.02 -194.19
C GLN A 383 33.56 67.98 -195.73
N HIS A 384 32.58 68.64 -196.35
CA HIS A 384 32.48 68.75 -197.81
C HIS A 384 33.70 69.45 -198.44
N ALA A 385 34.39 70.30 -197.68
CA ALA A 385 35.62 70.98 -198.07
C ALA A 385 36.92 70.22 -197.71
N LYS A 386 36.85 69.07 -197.04
CA LYS A 386 38.01 68.26 -196.61
C LYS A 386 38.31 67.08 -197.56
N GLU A 387 37.30 66.35 -198.03
CA GLU A 387 37.54 65.23 -198.99
C GLU A 387 38.11 65.71 -200.34
N VAL A 388 37.66 66.86 -200.82
CA VAL A 388 38.22 67.51 -202.03
C VAL A 388 39.72 67.82 -201.85
N ARG A 389 40.21 67.99 -200.61
CA ARG A 389 41.62 68.26 -200.31
C ARG A 389 42.43 67.03 -199.90
N SER A 390 41.82 65.91 -199.48
CA SER A 390 42.51 64.62 -199.30
C SER A 390 42.72 63.88 -200.62
N ARG A 391 41.78 63.98 -201.58
CA ARG A 391 42.03 63.51 -202.97
C ARG A 391 43.17 64.25 -203.69
N VAL A 392 43.62 65.39 -203.17
CA VAL A 392 44.78 66.18 -203.69
C VAL A 392 46.00 66.07 -202.75
N LYS A 393 45.86 65.43 -201.58
CA LYS A 393 46.94 65.13 -200.63
C LYS A 393 46.87 63.67 -200.19
N ARG A 394 47.74 62.74 -200.60
CA ARG A 394 49.05 62.76 -201.29
C ARG A 394 49.39 61.27 -201.51
N GLU A 395 49.79 60.69 -202.64
CA GLU A 395 50.16 61.13 -203.99
C GLU A 395 51.39 62.05 -204.11
N ALA A 396 51.50 63.13 -203.34
CA ALA A 396 52.70 63.96 -203.27
C ALA A 396 53.58 63.74 -202.02
N LYS A 397 53.42 62.62 -201.28
CA LYS A 397 54.38 62.18 -200.23
C LYS A 397 54.83 60.72 -200.39
N ARG A 398 54.71 60.16 -201.60
CA ARG A 398 55.51 58.99 -202.04
C ARG A 398 56.91 59.38 -202.56
N VAL A 399 57.26 60.67 -202.51
CA VAL A 399 58.37 61.27 -203.29
C VAL A 399 59.45 61.95 -202.42
N ALA A 400 59.19 62.20 -201.13
CA ALA A 400 60.07 63.03 -200.29
C ALA A 400 61.16 62.24 -199.54
N ASP A 401 60.77 61.39 -198.59
CA ASP A 401 61.68 60.93 -197.53
C ASP A 401 62.39 59.59 -197.86
N LEU A 402 62.83 59.45 -199.11
CA LEU A 402 63.59 58.28 -199.60
C LEU A 402 65.09 58.31 -199.19
N ALA A 403 65.56 59.43 -198.62
CA ALA A 403 66.98 59.77 -198.58
C ALA A 403 67.69 59.66 -197.20
N ALA A 404 66.97 59.47 -196.08
CA ALA A 404 67.49 59.90 -194.77
C ALA A 404 67.87 58.80 -193.74
N ALA A 405 67.35 57.57 -193.85
CA ALA A 405 67.42 56.58 -192.76
C ALA A 405 68.01 55.21 -193.12
N ALA A 406 68.68 55.08 -194.28
CA ALA A 406 69.26 53.83 -194.76
C ALA A 406 70.60 53.44 -194.09
N VAL A 407 70.86 53.87 -192.84
CA VAL A 407 72.20 53.82 -192.22
C VAL A 407 72.27 53.06 -190.89
N MET A 408 71.22 53.04 -190.05
CA MET A 408 71.21 52.30 -188.78
C MET A 408 69.86 51.60 -188.52
N ALA A 409 69.58 50.55 -189.30
CA ALA A 409 68.46 49.63 -189.06
C ALA A 409 68.99 48.21 -188.80
N ALA A 410 68.54 47.56 -187.71
CA ALA A 410 68.67 46.11 -187.50
C ALA A 410 67.74 45.58 -186.38
N ALA A 411 67.27 44.34 -186.53
CA ALA A 411 66.69 43.44 -185.51
C ALA A 411 65.37 43.82 -184.76
N THR A 412 64.22 43.42 -185.36
CA THR A 412 63.05 42.72 -184.73
C THR A 412 62.45 43.22 -183.38
N GLY A 413 61.15 43.57 -183.21
CA GLY A 413 59.94 43.59 -184.07
C GLY A 413 59.09 42.30 -184.03
N GLY A 414 57.75 42.27 -183.89
CA GLY A 414 56.70 43.31 -183.71
C GLY A 414 55.24 42.76 -183.79
N ALA A 415 54.19 43.63 -183.81
CA ALA A 415 52.72 43.36 -183.95
C ALA A 415 51.99 42.77 -182.69
N ALA A 416 50.82 43.23 -182.18
CA ALA A 416 49.39 43.35 -182.65
C ALA A 416 48.47 42.40 -181.78
N THR A 417 47.12 42.47 -181.60
CA THR A 417 45.99 43.27 -182.14
C THR A 417 44.71 43.19 -181.24
N ALA A 418 43.77 44.15 -181.37
CA ALA A 418 42.28 44.06 -181.32
C ALA A 418 41.41 43.66 -180.06
N GLU A 419 40.51 44.59 -179.66
CA GLU A 419 39.02 44.52 -179.48
C GLU A 419 38.24 43.74 -178.34
N TYR A 420 37.47 44.51 -177.51
CA TYR A 420 36.01 44.41 -177.09
C TYR A 420 35.34 43.12 -176.49
N PRO A 421 34.07 43.09 -175.94
CA PRO A 421 33.14 44.10 -175.34
C PRO A 421 32.52 43.71 -173.92
N GLN A 422 31.17 43.77 -173.68
CA GLN A 422 30.43 43.90 -172.37
C GLN A 422 29.32 42.82 -172.06
N VAL A 423 28.68 42.79 -170.84
CA VAL A 423 27.24 42.46 -170.43
C VAL A 423 27.06 41.97 -168.92
N VAL A 424 25.86 41.57 -168.41
CA VAL A 424 25.36 41.42 -166.97
C VAL A 424 24.16 40.40 -166.83
N ALA A 425 23.49 39.93 -165.73
CA ALA A 425 23.44 39.96 -164.20
C ALA A 425 22.39 38.89 -163.65
N ARG A 426 21.94 38.86 -162.34
CA ARG A 426 20.60 38.36 -161.74
C ARG A 426 20.56 37.47 -160.39
N THR A 427 19.35 37.02 -159.89
CA THR A 427 18.70 36.81 -158.51
C THR A 427 18.26 35.36 -158.02
N VAL A 428 17.81 34.92 -156.77
CA VAL A 428 18.03 35.19 -155.28
C VAL A 428 17.90 33.97 -154.23
N PRO A 429 16.74 33.41 -153.74
CA PRO A 429 16.50 33.16 -152.25
C PRO A 429 15.77 31.86 -151.64
N ALA A 430 15.77 31.71 -150.28
CA ALA A 430 14.74 31.15 -149.29
C ALA A 430 14.64 29.67 -148.71
N GLY A 431 14.32 29.49 -147.37
CA GLY A 431 13.33 28.51 -146.75
C GLY A 431 13.70 27.24 -145.86
N GLY A 432 13.05 27.02 -144.66
CA GLY A 432 12.38 25.74 -144.19
C GLY A 432 12.90 24.71 -143.10
N ASP A 433 12.15 24.53 -141.98
CA ASP A 433 11.84 23.32 -141.09
C ASP A 433 12.83 22.44 -140.22
N ALA A 434 12.29 21.51 -139.36
CA ALA A 434 12.84 20.84 -138.12
C ALA A 434 13.26 19.31 -138.26
N PRO A 435 13.68 18.45 -137.24
CA PRO A 435 13.50 18.43 -135.74
C PRO A 435 14.73 17.97 -134.83
N ALA A 436 14.49 17.34 -133.65
CA ALA A 436 15.33 17.09 -132.42
C ALA A 436 16.36 15.88 -132.47
N PRO A 437 17.19 15.46 -131.45
CA PRO A 437 17.13 15.67 -129.95
C PRO A 437 18.45 15.83 -129.09
N GLU A 438 18.28 16.05 -127.75
CA GLU A 438 19.15 15.74 -126.55
C GLU A 438 20.62 16.26 -126.39
N PRO A 439 21.25 16.29 -125.18
CA PRO A 439 20.74 16.50 -123.79
C PRO A 439 21.62 17.41 -122.85
N ALA A 440 21.20 17.56 -121.56
CA ALA A 440 21.98 17.93 -120.35
C ALA A 440 22.34 19.42 -120.06
N PRO A 441 22.75 19.82 -118.81
CA PRO A 441 22.06 19.60 -117.51
C PRO A 441 22.06 20.84 -116.55
N GLY A 442 21.26 20.85 -115.46
CA GLY A 442 21.46 21.83 -114.35
C GLY A 442 20.46 21.92 -113.18
N GLN A 443 20.89 21.48 -111.98
CA GLN A 443 20.58 21.96 -110.61
C GLN A 443 19.12 22.14 -110.09
N SER A 444 18.80 21.54 -108.92
CA SER A 444 18.67 22.28 -107.62
C SER A 444 18.16 21.44 -106.42
N ASN A 445 18.49 21.93 -105.21
CA ASN A 445 17.80 21.82 -103.91
C ASN A 445 17.64 20.50 -103.10
N ALA A 446 18.21 20.59 -101.89
CA ALA A 446 17.59 20.34 -100.56
C ALA A 446 17.28 18.91 -100.06
N SER A 447 17.67 18.66 -98.81
CA SER A 447 17.02 17.74 -97.87
C SER A 447 17.38 18.11 -96.43
N ALA A 448 16.43 17.95 -95.51
CA ALA A 448 16.59 18.07 -94.06
C ALA A 448 16.22 16.73 -93.40
N GLY A 449 16.64 16.49 -92.17
CA GLY A 449 16.36 15.24 -91.45
C GLY A 449 16.02 15.45 -89.98
N GLY A 450 15.32 14.46 -89.39
CA GLY A 450 15.04 14.42 -87.94
C GLY A 450 14.00 13.36 -87.57
N GLN A 451 14.39 12.41 -86.70
CA GLN A 451 13.58 11.39 -86.00
C GLN A 451 14.54 10.54 -85.09
N PRO A 452 14.08 9.65 -84.18
CA PRO A 452 13.45 9.89 -82.86
C PRO A 452 14.18 9.01 -81.78
N PRO A 453 13.57 8.20 -80.86
CA PRO A 453 12.32 8.24 -80.05
C PRO A 453 12.52 7.95 -78.51
N GLU A 454 11.42 7.60 -77.82
CA GLU A 454 11.26 6.53 -76.78
C GLU A 454 11.00 6.84 -75.27
N LEU A 455 10.50 5.79 -74.57
CA LEU A 455 9.77 5.71 -73.27
C LEU A 455 10.51 4.68 -72.33
N PRO A 456 9.99 4.05 -71.23
CA PRO A 456 8.68 4.15 -70.52
C PRO A 456 8.66 4.04 -68.95
N ASP A 457 7.44 4.12 -68.39
CA ASP A 457 6.83 3.28 -67.31
C ASP A 457 6.97 3.46 -65.77
N GLU A 458 6.06 2.73 -65.10
CA GLU A 458 5.43 2.77 -63.77
C GLU A 458 6.31 2.71 -62.47
N GLY A 459 5.67 3.06 -61.34
CA GLY A 459 6.09 2.69 -59.98
C GLY A 459 5.11 3.18 -58.89
N ALA A 460 4.76 2.33 -57.90
CA ALA A 460 3.72 2.63 -56.90
C ALA A 460 4.17 2.35 -55.43
N SER A 461 3.61 3.11 -54.48
CA SER A 461 3.64 2.89 -53.01
C SER A 461 2.80 4.00 -52.32
N GLY A 462 2.35 3.90 -51.07
CA GLY A 462 2.37 2.81 -50.07
C GLY A 462 1.58 3.24 -48.81
N VAL A 463 1.03 2.31 -48.02
CA VAL A 463 0.11 2.59 -46.88
C VAL A 463 0.76 2.27 -45.53
N SER A 464 0.34 2.96 -44.47
CA SER A 464 0.90 2.90 -43.10
C SER A 464 0.11 2.02 -42.12
N GLY A 465 0.77 1.56 -41.05
CA GLY A 465 0.19 0.87 -39.89
C GLY A 465 0.53 -0.63 -39.83
N ASP A 466 0.55 -1.28 -38.66
CA ASP A 466 0.52 -0.76 -37.27
C ASP A 466 1.00 -1.86 -36.28
N ASP A 467 1.06 -1.52 -34.99
CA ASP A 467 1.18 -2.38 -33.80
C ASP A 467 2.51 -3.11 -33.51
N GLY A 468 2.77 -3.33 -32.21
CA GLY A 468 4.04 -3.83 -31.67
C GLY A 468 3.91 -5.07 -30.77
N HIS A 469 5.05 -5.55 -30.26
CA HIS A 469 5.12 -6.74 -29.41
C HIS A 469 6.28 -6.71 -28.40
N SER A 470 5.97 -6.74 -27.11
CA SER A 470 6.82 -7.20 -25.99
C SER A 470 5.97 -7.25 -24.71
N GLY A 471 6.24 -8.10 -23.71
CA GLY A 471 7.26 -9.16 -23.64
C GLY A 471 7.85 -9.27 -22.22
N GLU A 472 8.05 -10.50 -21.75
CA GLU A 472 8.73 -10.88 -20.49
C GLU A 472 7.97 -10.47 -19.19
N THR A 473 7.52 -11.35 -18.27
CA THR A 473 8.00 -12.58 -17.58
C THR A 473 8.79 -12.33 -16.28
N SER A 474 8.31 -12.92 -15.18
CA SER A 474 9.07 -13.19 -13.95
C SER A 474 8.37 -14.29 -13.14
N GLU A 475 9.14 -15.23 -12.60
CA GLU A 475 8.64 -16.37 -11.81
C GLU A 475 8.96 -16.24 -10.30
N LEU A 476 8.39 -17.17 -9.53
CA LEU A 476 8.54 -17.40 -8.08
C LEU A 476 9.91 -18.09 -7.77
N PRO A 477 10.28 -18.49 -6.52
CA PRO A 477 9.51 -18.48 -5.25
C PRO A 477 10.28 -17.99 -4.01
N GLY A 478 9.61 -18.00 -2.84
CA GLY A 478 10.29 -17.89 -1.53
C GLY A 478 9.33 -17.85 -0.34
N ALA A 479 9.10 -19.00 0.31
CA ALA A 479 8.33 -19.08 1.56
C ALA A 479 9.12 -19.89 2.61
N ALA A 480 9.22 -19.37 3.83
CA ALA A 480 9.96 -19.98 4.94
C ALA A 480 9.01 -20.35 6.09
N PRO A 481 9.29 -21.43 6.85
CA PRO A 481 8.40 -21.94 7.90
C PRO A 481 8.54 -21.19 9.22
N VAL A 482 7.46 -21.20 10.02
CA VAL A 482 7.47 -20.75 11.42
C VAL A 482 7.89 -21.91 12.32
N HIS A 483 8.95 -21.73 13.09
CA HIS A 483 9.25 -22.53 14.28
C HIS A 483 8.88 -21.74 15.54
N SER A 484 8.23 -22.42 16.49
CA SER A 484 7.99 -21.91 17.84
C SER A 484 8.56 -22.91 18.83
N ASP A 485 9.45 -22.44 19.69
CA ASP A 485 9.98 -23.17 20.86
C ASP A 485 10.40 -22.11 21.92
N GLU A 486 10.78 -22.56 23.11
CA GLU A 486 10.94 -21.77 24.35
C GLU A 486 9.65 -21.16 24.95
N SER A 487 9.51 -20.98 26.28
CA SER A 487 10.48 -21.21 27.38
C SER A 487 9.92 -22.10 28.49
N THR A 488 10.81 -22.80 29.20
CA THR A 488 10.49 -23.64 30.38
C THR A 488 10.53 -22.83 31.69
N HIS A 489 9.53 -22.98 32.56
CA HIS A 489 9.55 -22.45 33.93
C HIS A 489 9.94 -23.52 34.97
N PRO A 490 10.94 -23.28 35.83
CA PRO A 490 11.28 -24.17 36.95
C PRO A 490 10.90 -23.61 38.34
N GLY A 491 10.42 -24.49 39.22
CA GLY A 491 10.63 -24.41 40.67
C GLY A 491 9.79 -23.41 41.49
N GLU A 492 8.63 -23.85 41.98
CA GLU A 492 7.99 -23.27 43.17
C GLU A 492 8.24 -24.22 44.37
N THR A 493 8.90 -23.72 45.43
CA THR A 493 9.20 -24.53 46.63
C THR A 493 8.45 -24.01 47.84
N VAL A 494 7.46 -24.79 48.29
CA VAL A 494 6.68 -24.51 49.51
C VAL A 494 7.50 -24.89 50.76
N PRO A 495 7.70 -23.98 51.72
CA PRO A 495 8.36 -24.30 52.99
C PRO A 495 7.41 -25.05 53.93
N VAL A 496 7.93 -26.08 54.60
CA VAL A 496 7.25 -26.76 55.71
C VAL A 496 7.35 -25.89 56.97
N ALA A 497 6.22 -25.68 57.65
CA ALA A 497 6.20 -25.08 58.98
C ALA A 497 6.53 -26.12 60.07
N SER A 498 7.22 -25.68 61.12
CA SER A 498 7.55 -26.44 62.33
C SER A 498 6.85 -25.81 63.54
#